data_AF-A0A441U0S9-F1
#
_entry.id   AF-A0A441U0S9-F1
#
_cell.length_a   1.000
_cell.length_b   1.000
_cell.length_c   1.000
_cell.angle_alpha   90.00
_cell.angle_beta   90.00
_cell.angle_gamma   90.00
#
_symmetry.space_group_name_H-M   'P 1'
#
loop_
_entity.id
_entity.type
_entity.pdbx_description
1 polymer ?
#
loop_
_entity_poly.entity_id
_entity_poly.type
_entity_poly.pdbx_seq_one_letter_code
_entity_poly.pdbx_strand_id
1 'polypeptide(L)' 'MAVFSTLPHLEWGSEHFGPRILVEDLVATPLVFEEFEIHVPAGPGLGVTLDEDKVRTMARKM' A
#
# COMPACT_ATOMS: atom_id res chain seq x y z
N MET A 1 3.82 -0.65 6.14
CA MET A 1 3.45 0.59 6.85
C MET A 1 3.02 0.36 8.30
N ALA A 2 1.94 -0.39 8.56
CA ALA A 2 1.37 -0.58 9.90
C ALA A 2 2.40 -1.03 10.96
N VAL A 3 3.38 -1.86 10.59
CA VAL A 3 4.47 -2.26 11.50
C VAL A 3 5.48 -1.12 11.68
N PHE A 4 5.94 -0.48 10.60
CA PHE A 4 6.91 0.63 10.68
C PHE A 4 6.39 1.81 11.52
N SER A 5 5.09 2.13 11.42
CA SER A 5 4.47 3.21 12.20
C SER A 5 4.43 2.96 13.72
N THR A 6 4.79 1.76 14.18
CA THR A 6 4.88 1.45 15.62
C THR A 6 6.29 1.62 16.18
N LEU A 7 7.29 1.79 15.31
CA LEU A 7 8.65 2.07 15.75
C LEU A 7 8.71 3.50 16.30
N PRO A 8 9.43 3.74 17.42
CA PRO A 8 9.56 5.09 17.97
C PRO A 8 10.24 6.03 16.95
N HIS A 9 11.25 5.53 16.22
CA HIS A 9 11.97 6.27 15.18
C HIS A 9 12.37 5.34 14.02
N LEU A 10 12.37 5.88 12.78
CA LEU A 10 13.03 5.30 11.61
C LEU A 10 14.11 6.28 11.12
N GLU A 11 15.33 6.16 11.64
CA GLU A 11 16.46 7.06 11.36
C GLU A 11 16.80 7.18 9.85
N TRP A 12 16.47 6.16 9.06
CA TRP A 12 16.78 6.10 7.61
C TRP A 12 15.53 6.00 6.73
N GLY A 13 14.34 6.22 7.29
CA GLY A 13 13.08 6.08 6.54
C GLY A 13 12.82 4.65 6.03
N SER A 14 12.10 4.52 4.91
CA SER A 14 11.76 3.23 4.31
C SER A 14 11.77 3.27 2.79
N GLU A 15 11.92 2.10 2.17
CA GLU A 15 11.82 1.91 0.72
C GLU A 15 10.44 1.37 0.29
N HIS A 16 9.38 1.76 1.01
CA HIS A 16 8.02 1.21 0.83
C HIS A 16 7.26 1.83 -0.37
N PHE A 17 7.92 1.93 -1.54
CA PHE A 17 7.36 2.52 -2.76
C PHE A 17 6.89 1.47 -3.79
N GLY A 18 6.86 0.18 -3.43
CA GLY A 18 6.43 -0.92 -4.32
C GLY A 18 5.14 -0.65 -5.11
N PRO A 19 4.06 -0.15 -4.48
CA PRO A 19 2.82 0.19 -5.20
C PRO A 19 2.99 1.23 -6.33
N ARG A 20 4.00 2.11 -6.26
CA ARG A 20 4.30 3.10 -7.30
C ARG A 20 5.06 2.53 -8.50
N ILE A 21 5.62 1.32 -8.37
CA ILE A 21 6.31 0.62 -9.46
C ILE A 21 5.28 -0.05 -10.39
N LEU A 22 4.14 -0.46 -9.83
CA LEU A 22 3.10 -1.16 -10.57
C LEU A 22 2.33 -0.21 -11.48
N VAL A 23 1.98 -0.68 -12.68
CA VAL A 23 1.11 0.06 -13.61
C VAL A 23 -0.33 0.11 -13.09
N GLU A 24 -0.78 -0.98 -12.46
CA GLU A 24 -2.10 -1.10 -11.85
C GLU A 24 -1.98 -1.68 -10.44
N ASP A 25 -2.78 -1.14 -9.52
CA ASP A 25 -2.86 -1.58 -8.13
C ASP A 25 -4.11 -2.46 -7.90
N LEU A 26 -4.02 -3.39 -6.95
CA LEU A 26 -5.08 -4.33 -6.57
C LEU A 26 -6.06 -3.76 -5.54
N VAL A 27 -5.77 -2.61 -4.95
CA VAL A 27 -6.69 -1.94 -4.01
C VAL A 27 -7.62 -0.95 -4.71
N ALA A 28 -8.83 -0.82 -4.18
CA ALA A 28 -9.86 0.10 -4.69
C ALA A 28 -9.46 1.58 -4.52
N THR A 29 -8.66 1.89 -3.50
CA THR A 29 -8.12 3.24 -3.25
C THR A 29 -6.61 3.11 -3.04
N PRO A 30 -5.79 3.68 -3.95
CA PRO A 30 -4.33 3.62 -3.84
C PRO A 30 -3.81 4.31 -2.57
N LEU A 31 -2.63 3.90 -2.12
CA LEU A 31 -1.93 4.57 -1.03
C LEU A 31 -1.56 6.01 -1.43
N VAL A 32 -1.61 6.93 -0.47
CA VAL A 32 -1.24 8.33 -0.68
C VAL A 32 0.26 8.48 -0.47
N PHE A 33 0.92 9.01 -1.51
CA PHE A 33 2.32 9.42 -1.49
C PHE A 33 2.35 10.93 -1.70
N GLU A 34 2.80 11.68 -0.70
CA GLU A 34 2.81 13.14 -0.68
C GLU A 34 4.01 13.62 0.14
N GLU A 35 4.59 14.78 -0.20
CA GLU A 35 5.71 15.39 0.55
C GLU A 35 6.88 14.44 0.89
N PHE A 36 7.23 13.53 -0.05
CA PHE A 36 8.27 12.50 0.13
C PHE A 36 7.97 11.44 1.19
N GLU A 37 6.73 11.38 1.66
CA GLU A 37 6.23 10.40 2.61
C GLU A 37 5.16 9.51 1.98
N ILE A 38 4.85 8.45 2.70
CA ILE A 38 3.71 7.58 2.43
C ILE A 38 2.79 7.65 3.64
N HIS A 39 1.50 7.90 3.43
CA HIS A 39 0.54 8.05 4.52
C HIS A 39 0.00 6.68 4.94
N VAL A 40 -0.02 6.41 6.24
CA VAL A 40 -0.58 5.18 6.79
C VAL A 40 -2.10 5.17 6.57
N PRO A 41 -2.67 4.16 5.90
CA PRO A 41 -4.11 4.08 5.74
C PRO A 41 -4.83 4.03 7.08
N ALA A 42 -5.91 4.79 7.19
CA ALA A 42 -6.77 4.79 8.37
C ALA A 42 -7.77 3.62 8.33
N GLY A 43 -8.27 3.25 9.51
CA GLY A 43 -9.28 2.19 9.66
C GLY A 43 -8.73 0.86 10.18
N PRO A 44 -9.59 -0.14 10.39
CA PRO A 44 -9.19 -1.42 10.96
C PRO A 44 -8.34 -2.26 9.98
N GLY A 45 -7.52 -3.15 10.54
CA GLY A 45 -6.66 -4.03 9.75
C GLY A 45 -5.58 -3.26 9.01
N LEU A 46 -5.49 -3.43 7.69
CA LEU A 46 -4.52 -2.73 6.84
C LEU A 46 -5.04 -1.36 6.33
N GLY A 47 -6.30 -1.01 6.63
CA GLY A 47 -6.91 0.25 6.18
C GLY A 47 -7.13 0.35 4.66
N VAL A 48 -7.12 -0.78 3.93
CA VAL A 48 -7.34 -0.85 2.48
C VAL A 48 -8.44 -1.85 2.13
N THR A 49 -9.07 -1.66 0.97
CA THR A 49 -10.06 -2.59 0.40
C THR A 49 -9.60 -3.05 -0.96
N LEU A 50 -9.78 -4.34 -1.27
CA LEU A 50 -9.42 -4.90 -2.57
C LEU A 50 -10.39 -4.44 -3.67
N ASP A 51 -9.84 -4.27 -4.87
CA ASP A 51 -10.60 -4.27 -6.12
C ASP A 51 -10.70 -5.71 -6.62
N GLU A 52 -11.83 -6.34 -6.33
CA GLU A 52 -12.09 -7.75 -6.63
C GLU A 52 -12.06 -8.08 -8.13
N ASP A 53 -12.40 -7.12 -9.00
CA ASP A 53 -12.36 -7.31 -10.45
C ASP A 53 -10.92 -7.34 -10.97
N LYS A 54 -10.07 -6.47 -10.45
CA LYS A 54 -8.64 -6.48 -10.78
C LYS A 54 -7.94 -7.74 -10.27
N VAL A 55 -8.25 -8.15 -9.04
CA VAL A 55 -7.71 -9.40 -8.48
C VAL A 55 -8.06 -10.59 -9.39
N ARG A 56 -9.33 -10.71 -9.82
CA ARG A 56 -9.75 -11.77 -10.76
C ARG A 56 -9.04 -11.69 -12.10
N THR A 57 -8.89 -10.47 -12.65
CA THR A 57 -8.29 -10.26 -13.99
C THR A 57 -6.80 -10.58 -14.00
N MET A 58 -6.09 -10.24 -12.93
CA MET A 58 -4.64 -10.42 -12.78
C MET A 58 -4.24 -11.77 -12.17
N ALA A 59 -5.20 -12.55 -11.67
CA ALA A 59 -4.93 -13.89 -11.19
C ALA A 59 -4.31 -14.76 -12.29
N ARG A 60 -3.30 -15.56 -11.91
CA ARG A 60 -2.67 -16.52 -12.83
C ARG A 60 -3.72 -17.51 -13.34
N LYS A 61 -3.85 -17.62 -14.66
CA LYS A 61 -4.68 -18.64 -15.30
C LYS A 61 -3.98 -20.00 -15.18
N MET A 62 -4.71 -21.00 -14.70
CA MET A 62 -4.28 -22.40 -14.71
C MET A 62 -4.56 -23.04 -16.06
#